data_AF-A0A9D0A8P5-F1
#
_entry.id   AF-A0A9D0A8P5-F1
#
_cell.length_a   1.000
_cell.length_b   1.000
_cell.length_c   1.000
_cell.angle_alpha   90.00
_cell.angle_beta   90.00
_cell.angle_gamma   90.00
#
_symmetry.space_group_name_H-M   'P 1'
#
loop_
_entity.id
_entity.type
_entity.pdbx_description
1 polymer ?
#
loop_
_entity_poly.entity_id
_entity_poly.type
_entity_poly.pdbx_seq_one_letter_code
_entity_poly.pdbx_strand_id
1 'polypeptide(L)'
;MTAQQTECESDLSTLSPEELKWYKTFQEGTFLIAGWKDITKEILTNTPEELREHQRRRLKQLGRKIGMEWSRENAVRKVDNKMLKHWGDALKKAAKTNPEHLPNVIASIDKELDNLLN
;
A
#
# COMPACT_ATOMS: atom_id res chain seq x y z
N MET A 1 23.66 7.36 -7.55
CA MET A 1 22.47 7.67 -6.71
C MET A 1 21.24 7.35 -7.53
N THR A 2 20.27 6.69 -6.92
CA THR A 2 19.65 5.46 -7.41
C THR A 2 18.36 5.68 -8.22
N ALA A 3 18.22 5.03 -9.38
CA ALA A 3 17.07 5.14 -10.31
C ALA A 3 15.68 4.99 -9.66
N GLN A 4 15.59 4.32 -8.52
CA GLN A 4 14.33 4.12 -7.77
C GLN A 4 13.76 5.39 -7.11
N GLN A 5 14.55 6.44 -6.91
CA GLN A 5 14.04 7.72 -6.40
C GLN A 5 13.34 8.53 -7.49
N THR A 6 13.83 8.46 -8.73
CA THR A 6 13.34 9.23 -9.87
C THR A 6 12.00 8.71 -10.40
N GLU A 7 11.76 7.39 -10.34
CA GLU A 7 10.51 6.77 -10.84
C GLU A 7 9.31 6.95 -9.89
N CYS A 8 9.53 7.11 -8.58
CA CYS A 8 8.42 7.32 -7.63
C CYS A 8 7.85 8.74 -7.70
N GLU A 9 8.67 9.72 -8.08
CA GLU A 9 8.26 11.13 -8.20
C GLU A 9 7.56 11.39 -9.53
N SER A 10 7.97 10.69 -10.60
CA SER A 10 7.35 10.81 -11.92
C SER A 10 5.90 10.31 -11.94
N ASP A 11 5.58 9.23 -11.24
CA ASP A 11 4.23 8.66 -11.26
C ASP A 11 3.20 9.57 -10.56
N LEU A 12 3.59 10.24 -9.46
CA LEU A 12 2.69 11.13 -8.72
C LEU A 12 2.38 12.44 -9.46
N SER A 13 3.24 12.82 -10.42
CA SER A 13 3.01 13.99 -11.27
C SER A 13 1.82 13.82 -12.22
N THR A 14 1.34 12.59 -12.40
CA THR A 14 0.16 12.27 -13.23
C THR A 14 -1.17 12.46 -12.50
N LEU A 15 -1.14 12.60 -11.17
CA LEU A 15 -2.34 12.80 -10.35
C LEU A 15 -2.82 14.25 -10.44
N SER A 16 -4.12 14.46 -10.54
CA SER A 16 -4.74 15.75 -10.32
C SER A 16 -4.48 16.25 -8.88
N PRO A 17 -4.62 17.56 -8.60
CA PRO A 17 -4.47 18.08 -7.23
C PRO A 17 -5.40 17.41 -6.21
N GLU A 18 -6.60 17.00 -6.62
CA GLU A 18 -7.54 16.31 -5.76
C GLU A 18 -7.10 14.86 -5.47
N GLU A 19 -6.72 14.11 -6.50
CA GLU A 19 -6.18 12.76 -6.33
C GLU A 19 -4.92 12.79 -5.46
N LEU A 20 -4.03 13.76 -5.67
CA LEU A 20 -2.83 13.92 -4.85
C LEU A 20 -3.18 14.18 -3.37
N LYS A 21 -4.24 14.95 -3.09
CA LYS A 21 -4.72 15.17 -1.72
C LYS A 21 -5.21 13.86 -1.10
N TRP A 22 -6.04 13.10 -1.81
CA TRP A 22 -6.55 11.82 -1.32
C TRP A 22 -5.47 10.75 -1.19
N TYR A 23 -4.49 10.74 -2.09
CA TYR A 23 -3.30 9.90 -1.99
C TYR A 23 -2.52 10.20 -0.71
N LYS A 24 -2.31 11.48 -0.38
CA LYS A 24 -1.67 11.88 0.89
C LYS A 24 -2.50 11.42 2.09
N THR A 25 -3.82 11.59 2.05
CA THR A 25 -4.72 11.08 3.10
C THR A 25 -4.64 9.56 3.24
N PHE A 26 -4.51 8.80 2.15
CA PHE A 26 -4.29 7.36 2.21
C PHE A 26 -2.94 7.01 2.87
N GLN A 27 -1.88 7.72 2.51
CA GLN A 27 -0.53 7.48 3.04
C GLN A 27 -0.41 7.81 4.53
N GLU A 28 -0.97 8.95 4.94
CA GLU A 28 -0.82 9.53 6.29
C GLU A 28 -1.97 9.17 7.23
N GLY A 29 -3.12 8.82 6.68
CA GLY A 29 -4.33 8.54 7.44
C GLY A 29 -5.07 9.82 7.83
N THR A 30 -5.97 9.66 8.79
CA THR A 30 -6.74 10.74 9.41
C THR A 30 -6.59 10.63 10.91
N PHE A 31 -7.18 11.58 11.66
CA PHE A 31 -7.18 11.53 13.12
C PHE A 31 -7.73 10.21 13.70
N LEU A 32 -8.67 9.55 13.01
CA LEU A 32 -9.34 8.34 13.49
C LEU A 32 -8.85 7.05 12.83
N ILE A 33 -8.19 7.15 11.67
CA ILE A 33 -7.87 5.99 10.82
C ILE A 33 -6.38 6.06 10.47
N ALA A 34 -5.64 5.04 10.87
CA ALA A 34 -4.22 4.91 10.55
C ALA A 34 -3.97 4.89 9.04
N GLY A 35 -2.96 5.63 8.60
CA GLY A 35 -2.53 5.63 7.20
C GLY A 35 -1.70 4.41 6.83
N TRP A 36 -1.44 4.26 5.53
CA TRP A 36 -0.59 3.18 5.01
C TRP A 36 0.82 3.18 5.64
N LYS A 37 1.41 4.36 5.89
CA LYS A 37 2.72 4.47 6.56
C LYS A 37 2.72 3.85 7.96
N ASP A 38 1.68 4.09 8.74
CA ASP A 38 1.57 3.53 10.09
C ASP A 38 1.31 2.03 10.07
N ILE A 39 0.41 1.59 9.19
CA ILE A 39 0.12 0.16 8.98
C ILE A 39 1.39 -0.59 8.58
N THR A 40 2.16 -0.06 7.63
CA THR A 40 3.41 -0.70 7.20
C THR A 40 4.50 -0.67 8.26
N LYS A 41 4.59 0.38 9.07
CA LYS A 41 5.50 0.42 10.24
C LYS A 41 5.15 -0.66 11.27
N GLU A 42 3.86 -0.85 11.56
CA GLU A 42 3.37 -1.90 12.46
C GLU A 42 3.72 -3.30 11.91
N ILE A 43 3.43 -3.54 10.63
CA ILE A 43 3.76 -4.81 9.95
C ILE A 43 5.26 -5.11 10.03
N LEU A 44 6.09 -4.12 9.68
CA LEU A 44 7.54 -4.29 9.64
C LEU A 44 8.16 -4.45 11.02
N THR A 45 7.55 -3.91 12.07
CA THR A 45 7.98 -4.16 13.46
C THR A 45 7.88 -5.64 13.81
N ASN A 46 6.81 -6.31 13.35
CA ASN A 46 6.55 -7.73 13.60
C ASN A 46 7.19 -8.68 12.57
N THR A 47 7.89 -8.15 11.56
CA THR A 47 8.56 -8.95 10.53
C THR A 47 10.00 -9.28 10.96
N PRO A 48 10.47 -10.53 10.77
CA PRO A 48 11.87 -10.91 11.01
C PRO A 48 12.85 -10.00 10.27
N GLU A 49 14.01 -9.74 10.88
CA GLU A 49 14.98 -8.76 10.40
C GLU A 49 15.49 -9.09 8.98
N GLU A 50 15.74 -10.37 8.72
CA GLU A 50 16.21 -10.89 7.44
C GLU A 50 15.21 -10.67 6.28
N LEU A 51 13.91 -10.58 6.59
CA LEU A 51 12.85 -10.31 5.60
C LEU A 51 12.46 -8.83 5.53
N ARG A 52 12.76 -8.04 6.57
CA ARG A 52 12.22 -6.69 6.80
C ARG A 52 12.52 -5.72 5.66
N GLU A 53 13.77 -5.67 5.19
CA GLU A 53 14.18 -4.80 4.08
C GLU A 53 13.46 -5.14 2.77
N HIS A 54 13.33 -6.44 2.49
CA HIS A 54 12.65 -6.92 1.29
C HIS A 54 11.15 -6.61 1.35
N GLN A 55 10.48 -6.91 2.46
CA GLN A 55 9.06 -6.61 2.62
C GLN A 55 8.78 -5.11 2.62
N ARG A 56 9.67 -4.26 3.16
CA ARG A 56 9.50 -2.80 3.11
C ARG A 56 9.41 -2.28 1.68
N ARG A 57 10.27 -2.78 0.78
CA ARG A 57 10.22 -2.36 -0.64
C ARG A 57 8.91 -2.77 -1.31
N ARG A 58 8.45 -4.00 -1.05
CA ARG A 58 7.20 -4.51 -1.62
C ARG A 58 5.97 -3.76 -1.08
N LEU A 59 5.92 -3.52 0.24
CA LEU A 59 4.84 -2.72 0.86
C LEU A 59 4.84 -1.26 0.38
N LYS A 60 6.02 -0.67 0.11
CA LYS A 60 6.13 0.66 -0.48
C LYS A 60 5.53 0.68 -1.90
N GLN A 61 5.87 -0.30 -2.73
CA GLN A 61 5.32 -0.42 -4.09
C GLN A 61 3.82 -0.66 -4.08
N LEU A 62 3.36 -1.62 -3.25
CA LEU A 62 1.95 -1.96 -3.12
C LEU A 62 1.12 -0.75 -2.64
N GLY A 63 1.57 -0.06 -1.60
CA GLY A 63 0.91 1.15 -1.12
C GLY A 63 0.85 2.27 -2.14
N ARG A 64 1.86 2.37 -3.01
CA ARG A 64 1.84 3.35 -4.11
C ARG A 64 0.71 3.01 -5.10
N LYS A 65 0.67 1.77 -5.61
CA LYS A 65 -0.36 1.32 -6.56
C LYS A 65 -1.78 1.47 -5.98
N ILE A 66 -2.00 0.95 -4.76
CA ILE A 66 -3.30 1.02 -4.07
C ILE A 66 -3.70 2.48 -3.86
N GLY A 67 -2.79 3.30 -3.33
CA GLY A 67 -3.08 4.69 -3.01
C GLY A 67 -3.44 5.49 -4.26
N MET A 68 -2.70 5.31 -5.35
CA MET A 68 -2.97 5.99 -6.62
C MET A 68 -4.36 5.64 -7.13
N GLU A 69 -4.70 4.35 -7.17
CA GLU A 69 -6.01 3.92 -7.66
C GLU A 69 -7.16 4.39 -6.75
N TRP A 70 -7.02 4.22 -5.44
CA TRP A 70 -8.07 4.57 -4.49
C TRP A 70 -8.32 6.08 -4.42
N SER A 71 -7.30 6.89 -4.73
CA SER A 71 -7.39 8.36 -4.73
C SER A 71 -8.17 8.95 -5.90
N ARG A 72 -8.44 8.15 -6.94
CA ARG A 72 -9.29 8.54 -8.06
C ARG A 72 -10.71 8.83 -7.61
N GLU A 73 -11.47 9.51 -8.47
CA GLU A 73 -12.89 9.74 -8.24
C GLU A 73 -13.64 8.42 -8.00
N ASN A 74 -14.59 8.46 -7.05
CA ASN A 74 -15.35 7.27 -6.64
C ASN A 74 -16.07 6.56 -7.80
N ALA A 75 -16.44 7.30 -8.84
CA ALA A 75 -17.16 6.76 -10.00
C ALA A 75 -16.29 5.89 -10.92
N VAL A 76 -14.97 6.07 -10.88
CA VAL A 76 -14.03 5.40 -11.79
C VAL A 76 -13.02 4.51 -11.09
N ARG A 77 -12.79 4.70 -9.79
CA ARG A 77 -11.83 3.89 -9.03
C ARG A 77 -12.29 2.43 -8.97
N LYS A 78 -11.34 1.52 -9.15
CA LYS A 78 -11.54 0.08 -9.05
C LYS A 78 -11.29 -0.46 -7.64
N VAL A 79 -10.56 0.29 -6.81
CA VAL A 79 -10.28 -0.05 -5.41
C VAL A 79 -11.21 0.72 -4.48
N ASP A 80 -12.00 -0.01 -3.68
CA ASP A 80 -12.93 0.58 -2.71
C ASP A 80 -12.45 0.46 -1.25
N ASN A 81 -13.21 1.06 -0.34
CA ASN A 81 -12.90 1.04 1.10
C ASN A 81 -12.98 -0.35 1.74
N LYS A 82 -13.80 -1.27 1.20
CA LYS A 82 -13.92 -2.64 1.72
C LYS A 82 -12.66 -3.44 1.39
N MET A 83 -12.12 -3.25 0.19
CA MET A 83 -10.86 -3.85 -0.23
C MET A 83 -9.70 -3.35 0.62
N LEU A 84 -9.60 -2.03 0.85
CA LEU A 84 -8.57 -1.46 1.73
C LEU A 84 -8.61 -2.08 3.13
N LYS A 85 -9.80 -2.19 3.70
CA LYS A 85 -9.98 -2.82 5.02
C LYS A 85 -9.55 -4.28 5.00
N HIS A 86 -10.03 -5.04 4.02
CA HIS A 86 -9.70 -6.46 3.88
C HIS A 86 -8.19 -6.71 3.75
N TRP A 87 -7.52 -5.97 2.87
CA TRP A 87 -6.08 -6.08 2.65
C TRP A 87 -5.27 -5.63 3.87
N GLY A 88 -5.66 -4.52 4.51
CA GLY A 88 -5.04 -4.06 5.76
C GLY A 88 -5.14 -5.11 6.87
N ASP A 89 -6.32 -5.69 7.07
CA ASP A 89 -6.54 -6.74 8.08
C ASP A 89 -5.73 -8.01 7.77
N ALA A 90 -5.68 -8.42 6.51
CA ALA A 90 -4.91 -9.58 6.07
C ALA A 90 -3.39 -9.40 6.31
N LEU A 91 -2.84 -8.24 5.96
CA LEU A 91 -1.43 -7.92 6.18
C LEU A 91 -1.07 -7.88 7.67
N LYS A 92 -1.89 -7.20 8.49
CA LYS A 92 -1.68 -7.14 9.95
C LYS A 92 -1.77 -8.51 10.59
N LYS A 93 -2.76 -9.32 10.19
CA LYS A 93 -2.92 -10.69 10.68
C LYS A 93 -1.71 -11.56 10.33
N ALA A 94 -1.25 -11.50 9.07
CA ALA A 94 -0.07 -12.25 8.64
C ALA A 94 1.17 -11.85 9.45
N ALA A 95 1.44 -10.55 9.55
CA ALA A 95 2.58 -10.04 10.32
C ALA A 95 2.54 -10.43 11.81
N LYS A 96 1.34 -10.51 12.41
CA LYS A 96 1.19 -10.86 13.83
C LYS A 96 1.23 -12.36 14.12
N THR A 97 0.68 -13.18 13.23
CA THR A 97 0.42 -14.60 13.52
C THR A 97 1.32 -15.57 12.77
N ASN A 98 1.76 -15.19 11.57
CA ASN A 98 2.65 -15.99 10.74
C ASN A 98 3.50 -15.06 9.83
N PRO A 99 4.54 -14.42 10.38
CA PRO A 99 5.35 -13.45 9.64
C PRO A 99 6.00 -14.02 8.37
N GLU A 100 6.29 -15.32 8.35
CA GLU A 100 6.84 -16.02 7.18
C GLU A 100 5.83 -16.09 6.01
N HIS A 101 4.53 -15.98 6.30
CA HIS A 101 3.47 -15.96 5.27
C HIS A 101 3.19 -14.55 4.71
N LEU A 102 3.66 -13.48 5.36
CA LEU A 102 3.50 -12.10 4.90
C LEU A 102 3.91 -11.89 3.42
N PRO A 103 5.02 -12.46 2.91
CA PRO A 103 5.41 -12.30 1.51
C PRO A 103 4.36 -12.82 0.52
N ASN A 104 3.64 -13.89 0.88
CA ASN A 104 2.59 -14.49 0.05
C ASN A 104 1.33 -13.62 0.06
N VAL A 105 0.97 -13.06 1.22
CA VAL A 105 -0.16 -12.13 1.33
C VAL A 105 0.09 -10.88 0.48
N ILE A 106 1.29 -10.29 0.57
CA ILE A 106 1.67 -9.14 -0.27
C ILE A 106 1.58 -9.50 -1.76
N ALA A 107 2.04 -10.69 -2.16
CA ALA A 107 1.97 -11.15 -3.56
C ALA A 107 0.52 -11.33 -4.05
N SER A 108 -0.34 -11.88 -3.19
CA SER A 108 -1.75 -12.09 -3.52
C SER A 108 -2.48 -10.78 -3.74
N ILE A 109 -2.25 -9.78 -2.88
CA ILE A 109 -2.88 -8.46 -2.99
C ILE A 109 -2.37 -7.73 -4.24
N ASP A 110 -1.06 -7.79 -4.52
CA ASP A 110 -0.48 -7.16 -5.71
C ASP A 110 -1.07 -7.76 -7.00
N LYS A 111 -1.22 -9.10 -7.05
CA LYS A 111 -1.86 -9.79 -8.17
C LYS A 111 -3.34 -9.45 -8.31
N GLU A 112 -4.07 -9.39 -7.20
CA GLU A 112 -5.48 -8.99 -7.20
C GLU A 112 -5.63 -7.56 -7.74
N LEU A 113 -4.78 -6.64 -7.29
CA LEU A 113 -4.75 -5.27 -7.77
C LEU A 113 -4.43 -5.19 -9.27
N ASP A 114 -3.40 -5.89 -9.75
CA ASP A 114 -3.05 -5.90 -11.17
C ASP A 114 -4.20 -6.46 -12.03
N ASN A 115 -4.92 -7.48 -11.54
CA ASN A 115 -6.11 -8.02 -12.23
C ASN A 115 -7.27 -7.02 -12.30
N LEU A 116 -7.44 -6.20 -11.26
CA LEU A 116 -8.46 -5.16 -11.26
C LEU A 116 -8.09 -4.06 -12.24
N LEU A 117 -6.82 -3.66 -12.28
CA LEU A 117 -6.36 -2.53 -13.08
C LEU A 117 -6.31 -2.81 -14.59
N ASN A 118 -6.17 -4.07 -15.00
CA ASN A 118 -6.27 -4.50 -16.40
C ASN A 118 -7.65 -4.29 -17.04
#